data_AF-A0A531LWM7-F1
#
_entry.id   AF-A0A531LWM7-F1
#
_cell.length_a   1.000
_cell.length_b   1.000
_cell.length_c   1.000
_cell.angle_alpha   90.00
_cell.angle_beta   90.00
_cell.angle_gamma   90.00
#
_symmetry.space_group_name_H-M   'P 1'
#
loop_
_entity.id
_entity.type
_entity.pdbx_description
1 polymer ?
#
loop_
_entity_poly.entity_id
_entity_poly.type
_entity_poly.pdbx_seq_one_letter_code
_entity_poly.pdbx_strand_id
1 'polypeptide(L)'
;SGDVALGSGSVTAVAVGTPSAVINGTTYAFQGATPTSTVSIGAPGAERTLTNLAAGRISALSTDAVNGSQLFATNQAVDAIGAAVNNINVGGGIKYFHANSTLADSTASGTDSVAIGPASVASGTNSLAAGNGS
;
A
#
# COMPACT_ATOMS: atom_id res chain seq x y z
N SER A 1 -3.41 19.46 -33.16
CA SER A 1 -3.31 19.58 -31.69
C SER A 1 -4.61 20.20 -31.20
N GLY A 2 -5.25 19.57 -30.21
CA GLY A 2 -6.50 20.01 -29.58
C GLY A 2 -6.30 20.24 -28.08
N ASP A 3 -5.08 20.63 -27.68
CA ASP A 3 -4.73 20.82 -26.28
C ASP A 3 -5.42 22.06 -25.71
N VAL A 4 -5.77 22.02 -24.43
CA VAL A 4 -6.45 23.11 -23.73
C VAL A 4 -5.62 23.56 -22.53
N ALA A 5 -5.28 24.85 -22.47
CA ALA A 5 -4.78 25.49 -21.27
C ALA A 5 -5.96 26.18 -20.55
N LEU A 6 -6.30 25.73 -19.35
CA LEU A 6 -7.40 26.27 -18.57
C LEU A 6 -6.88 27.23 -17.49
N GLY A 7 -7.22 28.51 -17.62
CA GLY A 7 -6.84 29.56 -16.67
C GLY A 7 -5.57 30.33 -17.04
N SER A 8 -5.42 31.53 -16.48
CA SER A 8 -4.28 32.42 -16.75
C SER A 8 -2.96 31.78 -16.30
N GLY A 9 -1.92 31.83 -17.15
CA GLY A 9 -0.61 31.25 -16.86
C GLY A 9 -0.54 29.72 -16.95
N SER A 10 -1.62 29.03 -17.33
CA SER A 10 -1.57 27.61 -17.66
C SER A 10 -0.88 27.40 -19.00
N VAL A 11 -0.10 26.32 -19.12
CA VAL A 11 0.59 25.93 -20.35
C VAL A 11 0.33 24.46 -20.63
N THR A 12 0.11 24.10 -21.89
CA THR A 12 -0.02 22.70 -22.30
C THR A 12 1.36 22.08 -22.49
N ALA A 13 1.41 20.76 -22.38
CA ALA A 13 2.57 19.94 -22.70
C ALA A 13 2.14 18.82 -23.65
N VAL A 14 3.09 18.04 -24.15
CA VAL A 14 2.78 16.83 -24.93
C VAL A 14 1.95 15.88 -24.09
N ALA A 15 0.89 15.30 -24.66
CA ALA A 15 0.07 14.30 -24.00
C ALA A 15 0.93 13.07 -23.65
N VAL A 16 0.91 12.66 -22.39
CA VAL A 16 1.68 11.50 -21.90
C VAL A 16 0.73 10.32 -21.72
N GLY A 17 0.98 9.25 -22.47
CA GLY A 17 0.29 7.98 -22.28
C GLY A 17 0.88 7.18 -21.12
N THR A 18 0.03 6.78 -20.18
CA THR A 18 0.42 5.89 -19.07
C THR A 18 -0.34 4.57 -19.21
N PRO A 19 0.25 3.52 -19.79
CA PRO A 19 -0.47 2.30 -20.12
C PRO A 19 -0.70 1.37 -18.93
N SER A 20 0.11 1.47 -17.87
CA SER A 20 0.10 0.52 -16.76
C SER A 20 0.92 1.00 -15.56
N ALA A 21 0.80 0.29 -14.43
CA ALA A 21 1.73 0.32 -13.31
C ALA A 21 2.09 -1.10 -12.84
N VAL A 22 3.23 -1.26 -12.17
CA VAL A 22 3.64 -2.52 -11.54
C VAL A 22 3.54 -2.38 -10.03
N ILE A 23 2.77 -3.26 -9.39
CA ILE A 23 2.59 -3.30 -7.93
C ILE A 23 2.92 -4.72 -7.48
N ASN A 24 3.90 -4.85 -6.57
CA ASN A 24 4.37 -6.14 -6.04
C ASN A 24 4.64 -7.19 -7.15
N GLY A 25 5.34 -6.78 -8.21
CA GLY A 25 5.67 -7.64 -9.35
C GLY A 25 4.53 -7.94 -10.33
N THR A 26 3.30 -7.47 -10.05
CA THR A 26 2.14 -7.65 -10.94
C THR A 26 1.88 -6.40 -11.77
N THR A 27 1.72 -6.54 -13.09
CA THR A 27 1.38 -5.44 -13.99
C THR A 27 -0.13 -5.24 -14.05
N TYR A 28 -0.57 -4.00 -13.81
CA TYR A 28 -1.96 -3.55 -13.92
C TYR A 28 -2.09 -2.60 -15.10
N ALA A 29 -2.86 -3.00 -16.13
CA ALA A 29 -3.14 -2.17 -17.29
C ALA A 29 -4.20 -1.11 -16.97
N PHE A 30 -4.07 0.05 -17.62
CA PHE A 30 -5.00 1.18 -17.48
C PHE A 30 -5.77 1.45 -18.77
N GLN A 31 -6.98 1.98 -18.60
CA GLN A 31 -7.75 2.53 -19.70
C GLN A 31 -7.24 3.93 -20.09
N GLY A 32 -7.45 4.33 -21.34
CA GLY A 32 -7.01 5.66 -21.81
C GLY A 32 -5.51 5.79 -22.02
N ALA A 33 -4.80 4.67 -22.24
CA ALA A 33 -3.34 4.59 -22.34
C ALA A 33 -2.69 5.47 -23.43
N THR A 34 -3.45 5.88 -24.46
CA THR A 34 -2.95 6.61 -25.64
C THR A 34 -3.70 7.92 -25.86
N PRO A 35 -3.54 8.94 -24.98
CA PRO A 35 -4.18 10.22 -25.16
C PRO A 35 -3.60 10.96 -26.37
N THR A 36 -4.44 11.62 -27.15
CA THR A 36 -4.03 12.41 -28.33
C THR A 36 -3.83 13.90 -28.03
N SER A 37 -4.30 14.37 -26.87
CA SER A 37 -4.22 15.75 -26.41
C SER A 37 -4.29 15.82 -24.89
N THR A 38 -4.02 17.00 -24.32
CA THR A 38 -4.10 17.25 -22.87
C THR A 38 -4.95 18.47 -22.53
N VAL A 39 -5.51 18.46 -21.32
CA VAL A 39 -6.05 19.67 -20.68
C VAL A 39 -5.15 20.00 -19.49
N SER A 40 -4.42 21.11 -19.59
CA SER A 40 -3.59 21.62 -18.51
C SER A 40 -4.34 22.66 -17.69
N ILE A 41 -4.35 22.50 -16.37
CA ILE A 41 -4.93 23.47 -15.43
C ILE A 41 -3.86 24.35 -14.75
N GLY A 42 -2.61 24.29 -15.21
CA GLY A 42 -1.51 25.01 -14.58
C GLY A 42 -0.22 24.98 -15.38
N ALA A 43 0.87 25.25 -14.68
CA ALA A 43 2.23 25.10 -15.17
C ALA A 43 3.07 24.47 -14.04
N PRO A 44 4.25 23.88 -14.33
CA PRO A 44 5.16 23.42 -13.28
C PRO A 44 5.45 24.53 -12.26
N GLY A 45 5.25 24.25 -10.96
CA GLY A 45 5.39 25.21 -9.87
C GLY A 45 4.21 26.20 -9.71
N ALA A 46 3.18 26.05 -10.55
CA ALA A 46 1.92 26.81 -10.51
C ALA A 46 0.74 25.85 -10.70
N GLU A 47 0.75 24.74 -9.96
CA GLU A 47 -0.31 23.74 -9.94
C GLU A 47 -1.59 24.31 -9.33
N ARG A 48 -2.73 23.72 -9.70
CA ARG A 48 -4.04 24.12 -9.19
C ARG A 48 -4.78 22.92 -8.62
N THR A 49 -5.68 23.19 -7.68
CA THR A 49 -6.61 22.19 -7.18
C THR A 49 -7.77 22.01 -8.16
N LEU A 50 -8.27 20.78 -8.26
CA LEU A 50 -9.56 20.48 -8.88
C LEU A 50 -10.56 20.16 -7.76
N THR A 51 -11.44 21.11 -7.46
CA THR A 51 -12.42 20.99 -6.37
C THR A 51 -13.82 20.72 -6.90
N ASN A 52 -14.71 20.26 -6.01
CA ASN A 52 -16.09 19.85 -6.34
C ASN A 52 -16.18 18.70 -7.36
N LEU A 53 -15.12 17.87 -7.43
CA LEU A 53 -15.12 16.65 -8.23
C LEU A 53 -16.01 15.60 -7.55
N ALA A 54 -17.10 15.22 -8.20
CA ALA A 54 -17.91 14.07 -7.79
C ALA A 54 -17.07 12.78 -7.82
N ALA A 55 -17.46 11.77 -7.04
CA ALA A 55 -16.74 10.50 -7.03
C ALA A 55 -16.77 9.84 -8.41
N GLY A 56 -15.59 9.50 -8.94
CA GLY A 56 -15.45 8.82 -10.22
C GLY A 56 -15.84 7.35 -10.13
N ARG A 57 -16.16 6.70 -11.26
CA ARG A 57 -16.41 5.25 -11.26
C ARG A 57 -15.12 4.48 -10.94
N ILE A 58 -15.20 3.50 -10.05
CA ILE A 58 -14.10 2.56 -9.77
C ILE A 58 -14.44 1.24 -10.44
N SER A 59 -13.93 1.04 -11.66
CA SER A 59 -14.13 -0.19 -12.44
C SER A 59 -13.00 -0.37 -13.45
N ALA A 60 -12.83 -1.60 -13.96
CA ALA A 60 -11.79 -1.93 -14.93
C ALA A 60 -11.87 -1.14 -16.25
N LEU A 61 -13.02 -0.53 -16.55
CA LEU A 61 -13.24 0.24 -17.78
C LEU A 61 -13.26 1.77 -17.55
N SER A 62 -13.04 2.22 -16.32
CA SER A 62 -13.17 3.65 -15.98
C SER A 62 -12.03 4.49 -16.54
N THR A 63 -12.39 5.68 -17.03
CA THR A 63 -11.45 6.78 -17.35
C THR A 63 -11.81 8.05 -16.58
N ASP A 64 -12.57 7.91 -15.48
CA ASP A 64 -12.99 9.04 -14.66
C ASP A 64 -11.86 9.45 -13.70
N ALA A 65 -11.76 10.74 -13.41
CA ALA A 65 -10.95 11.20 -12.29
C ALA A 65 -11.56 10.72 -10.97
N VAL A 66 -10.71 10.25 -10.05
CA VAL A 66 -11.11 9.91 -8.68
C VAL A 66 -10.86 11.10 -7.76
N ASN A 67 -11.71 11.29 -6.75
CA ASN A 67 -11.54 12.35 -5.77
C ASN A 67 -10.90 11.83 -4.46
N GLY A 68 -10.61 12.76 -3.55
CA GLY A 68 -9.92 12.43 -2.29
C GLY A 68 -10.67 11.48 -1.36
N SER A 69 -12.01 11.46 -1.37
CA SER A 69 -12.77 10.56 -0.47
C SER A 69 -12.65 9.10 -0.88
N GLN A 70 -12.50 8.81 -2.18
CA GLN A 70 -12.28 7.46 -2.69
C GLN A 70 -10.89 6.93 -2.31
N LEU A 71 -9.85 7.79 -2.41
CA LEU A 71 -8.52 7.45 -1.94
C LEU A 71 -8.50 7.27 -0.41
N PHE A 72 -9.19 8.13 0.34
CA PHE A 72 -9.31 8.01 1.79
C PHE A 72 -9.98 6.70 2.22
N ALA A 73 -11.04 6.26 1.54
CA ALA A 73 -11.67 4.96 1.81
C ALA A 73 -10.71 3.78 1.58
N THR A 74 -9.87 3.87 0.55
CA THR A 74 -8.82 2.87 0.28
C THR A 74 -7.77 2.86 1.39
N ASN A 75 -7.31 4.05 1.83
CA ASN A 75 -6.32 4.16 2.91
C ASN A 75 -6.86 3.56 4.22
N GLN A 76 -8.12 3.80 4.58
CA GLN A 76 -8.72 3.17 5.76
C GLN A 76 -8.71 1.63 5.70
N ALA A 77 -8.96 1.05 4.51
CA ALA A 77 -8.87 -0.39 4.32
C ALA A 77 -7.44 -0.91 4.47
N VAL A 78 -6.44 -0.17 3.95
CA VAL A 78 -5.02 -0.50 4.11
C VAL A 78 -4.59 -0.39 5.58
N ASP A 79 -5.01 0.64 6.31
CA ASP A 79 -4.72 0.80 7.73
C ASP A 79 -5.30 -0.35 8.57
N ALA A 80 -6.52 -0.80 8.26
CA ALA A 80 -7.13 -1.95 8.92
C ALA A 80 -6.33 -3.24 8.68
N ILE A 81 -5.79 -3.44 7.48
CA ILE A 81 -4.88 -4.56 7.18
C ILE A 81 -3.58 -4.40 7.98
N GLY A 82 -3.01 -3.20 8.02
CA GLY A 82 -1.80 -2.89 8.79
C GLY A 82 -1.97 -3.21 10.28
N ALA A 83 -3.11 -2.87 10.87
CA ALA A 83 -3.44 -3.20 12.25
C ALA A 83 -3.53 -4.71 12.48
N ALA A 84 -4.16 -5.45 11.56
CA ALA A 84 -4.26 -6.92 11.64
C ALA A 84 -2.87 -7.58 11.57
N VAL A 85 -2.00 -7.13 10.66
CA VAL A 85 -0.62 -7.62 10.53
C VAL A 85 0.21 -7.28 11.76
N ASN A 86 0.09 -6.06 12.29
CA ASN A 86 0.79 -5.66 13.49
C ASN A 86 0.40 -6.56 14.68
N ASN A 87 -0.89 -6.85 14.87
CA ASN A 87 -1.35 -7.73 15.94
C ASN A 87 -0.74 -9.14 15.86
N ILE A 88 -0.49 -9.66 14.66
CA ILE A 88 0.21 -10.93 14.49
C ILE A 88 1.68 -10.79 14.90
N ASN A 89 2.35 -9.73 14.45
CA ASN A 89 3.79 -9.53 14.67
C ASN A 89 4.14 -9.20 16.13
N VAL A 90 3.27 -8.51 16.86
CA VAL A 90 3.51 -8.14 18.27
C VAL A 90 3.01 -9.20 19.27
N GLY A 91 2.78 -10.43 18.81
CA GLY A 91 2.45 -11.55 19.70
C GLY A 91 0.97 -11.72 20.04
N GLY A 92 0.04 -11.02 19.37
CA GLY A 92 -1.40 -11.25 19.52
C GLY A 92 -1.85 -12.66 19.12
N GLY A 93 -0.99 -13.38 18.40
CA GLY A 93 -1.16 -14.78 18.04
C GLY A 93 -2.10 -14.99 16.84
N ILE A 94 -2.26 -16.25 16.48
CA ILE A 94 -3.18 -16.71 15.44
C ILE A 94 -4.00 -17.87 16.00
N LYS A 95 -5.07 -18.27 15.30
CA LYS A 95 -5.89 -19.40 15.75
C LYS A 95 -4.99 -20.61 16.04
N TYR A 96 -5.09 -21.13 17.27
CA TYR A 96 -4.33 -22.27 17.82
C TYR A 96 -2.89 -21.99 18.30
N PHE A 97 -2.34 -20.79 18.08
CA PHE A 97 -1.00 -20.42 18.54
C PHE A 97 -1.05 -19.04 19.22
N HIS A 98 -1.00 -19.04 20.55
CA HIS A 98 -1.07 -17.84 21.35
C HIS A 98 0.06 -17.83 22.38
N ALA A 99 0.80 -16.72 22.46
CA ALA A 99 1.71 -16.41 23.55
C ALA A 99 1.19 -15.14 24.24
N ASN A 100 0.65 -15.28 25.44
CA ASN A 100 0.13 -14.13 26.18
C ASN A 100 1.28 -13.45 26.96
N SER A 101 1.99 -12.53 26.31
CA SER A 101 3.13 -11.82 26.91
C SER A 101 3.41 -10.49 26.22
N THR A 102 4.11 -9.61 26.92
CA THR A 102 4.67 -8.35 26.40
C THR A 102 6.20 -8.30 26.50
N LEU A 103 6.83 -9.42 26.90
CA LEU A 103 8.28 -9.55 26.97
C LEU A 103 8.89 -9.66 25.55
N ALA A 104 10.21 -9.71 25.48
CA ALA A 104 10.95 -9.84 24.23
C ALA A 104 10.54 -11.09 23.42
N ASP A 105 10.75 -11.03 22.11
CA ASP A 105 10.49 -12.13 21.19
C ASP A 105 11.39 -13.35 21.48
N SER A 106 10.98 -14.50 20.98
CA SER A 106 11.75 -15.74 20.93
C SER A 106 12.96 -15.62 19.98
N THR A 107 14.01 -16.41 20.22
CA THR A 107 15.19 -16.48 19.35
C THR A 107 15.53 -17.93 19.03
N ALA A 108 15.30 -18.34 17.78
CA ALA A 108 15.73 -19.63 17.24
C ALA A 108 16.99 -19.44 16.38
N SER A 109 18.17 -19.47 17.01
CA SER A 109 19.45 -19.19 16.35
C SER A 109 20.24 -20.44 15.96
N GLY A 110 19.95 -21.59 16.55
CA GLY A 110 20.51 -22.87 16.11
C GLY A 110 19.94 -23.28 14.74
N THR A 111 20.74 -23.94 13.91
CA THR A 111 20.23 -24.52 12.65
C THR A 111 19.10 -25.51 12.95
N ASP A 112 18.01 -25.40 12.19
CA ASP A 112 16.78 -26.19 12.36
C ASP A 112 16.20 -26.16 13.80
N SER A 113 16.44 -25.08 14.54
CA SER A 113 15.90 -24.90 15.90
C SER A 113 14.50 -24.28 15.89
N VAL A 114 13.79 -24.48 17.00
CA VAL A 114 12.45 -23.91 17.23
C VAL A 114 12.43 -23.25 18.61
N ALA A 115 12.00 -21.98 18.66
CA ALA A 115 11.77 -21.24 19.90
C ALA A 115 10.29 -20.81 19.97
N ILE A 116 9.62 -21.12 21.08
CA ILE A 116 8.19 -20.84 21.28
C ILE A 116 7.99 -20.14 22.62
N GLY A 117 7.46 -18.92 22.58
CA GLY A 117 7.12 -18.16 23.78
C GLY A 117 8.13 -17.03 24.09
N PRO A 118 7.73 -16.08 24.96
CA PRO A 118 8.51 -14.88 25.23
C PRO A 118 9.90 -15.22 25.78
N ALA A 119 10.92 -14.53 25.26
CA ALA A 119 12.32 -14.64 25.68
C ALA A 119 12.91 -16.06 25.61
N SER A 120 12.26 -17.02 24.92
CA SER A 120 12.80 -18.37 24.70
C SER A 120 14.00 -18.32 23.75
N VAL A 121 15.05 -19.10 24.02
CA VAL A 121 16.29 -19.11 23.22
C VAL A 121 16.71 -20.53 22.86
N ALA A 122 16.46 -20.94 21.61
CA ALA A 122 16.92 -22.21 21.06
C ALA A 122 18.25 -22.01 20.30
N SER A 123 19.37 -22.14 20.99
CA SER A 123 20.72 -21.87 20.42
C SER A 123 21.46 -23.12 19.90
N GLY A 124 21.02 -24.32 20.26
CA GLY A 124 21.61 -25.57 19.77
C GLY A 124 21.05 -26.01 18.41
N THR A 125 21.84 -26.72 17.60
CA THR A 125 21.36 -27.39 16.38
C THR A 125 20.25 -28.39 16.71
N ASN A 126 19.15 -28.38 15.95
CA ASN A 126 17.93 -29.19 16.19
C ASN A 126 17.30 -29.02 17.60
N SER A 127 17.57 -27.93 18.30
CA SER A 127 17.03 -27.70 19.64
C SER A 127 15.59 -27.16 19.63
N LEU A 128 14.85 -27.44 20.71
CA LEU A 128 13.54 -26.86 21.00
C LEU A 128 13.60 -26.13 22.34
N ALA A 129 13.28 -24.85 22.33
CA ALA A 129 13.00 -24.05 23.52
C ALA A 129 11.50 -23.69 23.52
N ALA A 130 10.77 -24.06 24.57
CA ALA A 130 9.34 -23.79 24.67
C ALA A 130 8.96 -23.36 26.09
N GLY A 131 8.51 -22.12 26.22
CA GLY A 131 8.13 -21.51 27.50
C GLY A 131 8.74 -20.12 27.69
N ASN A 132 8.34 -19.45 28.76
CA ASN A 132 8.89 -18.13 29.10
C ASN A 132 10.35 -18.28 29.58
N GLY A 133 11.30 -17.72 28.83
CA GLY A 133 12.72 -17.74 29.18
C GLY A 133 13.40 -19.11 29.11
N SER A 134 12.80 -20.08 28.41
CA SER A 134 13.33 -21.43 28.22
C SER A 134 14.54 -21.48 27.30
#